data_AF-A0A1Y3NCM4-F1
#
_entry.id   AF-A0A1Y3NCM4-F1
#
_cell.length_a   1.000
_cell.length_b   1.000
_cell.length_c   1.000
_cell.angle_alpha   90.00
_cell.angle_beta   90.00
_cell.angle_gamma   90.00
#
_symmetry.space_group_name_H-M   'P 1'
#
loop_
_entity.id
_entity.type
_entity.pdbx_description
1 polymer ?
#
loop_
_entity_poly.entity_id
_entity_poly.type
_entity_poly.pdbx_seq_one_letter_code
_entity_poly.pdbx_strand_id
1 'polypeptide(L)'
;MIVLEENKLVETFYGFIENPKDGLILFQAVKDGLLPSVQRRLSVEQRIQIKSGSVFVFNETESNIKRWTDGRTWTPSRVQGDFLIYRELEKNIDKAKRDKKSLKSNNNI
;
A
#
# COMPACT_ATOMS: atom_id res chain seq x y z
N MET A 1 8.95 23.12 -20.99
CA MET A 1 8.08 22.01 -21.40
C MET A 1 8.06 21.00 -20.25
N ILE A 2 7.01 21.13 -19.43
CA ILE A 2 6.41 20.23 -18.43
C ILE A 2 7.34 19.22 -17.71
N VAL A 3 7.77 19.58 -16.50
CA VAL A 3 8.27 18.65 -15.46
C VAL A 3 7.24 18.66 -14.34
N LEU A 4 6.12 17.94 -14.50
CA LEU A 4 5.07 17.85 -13.47
C LEU A 4 4.55 16.40 -13.25
N GLU A 5 5.06 15.40 -13.98
CA GLU A 5 4.53 14.03 -13.91
C GLU A 5 5.29 13.08 -12.96
N GLU A 6 6.40 13.50 -12.36
CA GLU A 6 7.27 12.58 -11.59
C GLU A 6 6.63 11.98 -10.34
N ASN A 7 5.49 12.48 -9.87
CA ASN A 7 4.86 12.04 -8.61
C ASN A 7 3.46 11.44 -8.75
N LYS A 8 3.03 11.12 -9.97
CA LYS A 8 1.76 10.40 -10.20
C LYS A 8 1.93 8.92 -9.80
N LEU A 9 0.98 8.40 -9.02
CA LEU A 9 0.88 6.96 -8.78
C LEU A 9 0.40 6.27 -10.06
N VAL A 10 1.05 5.17 -10.42
CA VAL A 10 0.64 4.30 -11.53
C VAL A 10 0.32 2.92 -10.95
N GLU A 11 -0.96 2.57 -10.92
CA GLU A 11 -1.40 1.24 -10.58
C GLU A 11 -1.11 0.24 -11.71
N THR A 12 -0.84 -1.02 -11.35
CA THR A 12 -0.81 -2.11 -12.33
C THR A 12 -2.21 -2.33 -12.91
N PHE A 13 -3.22 -2.24 -12.06
CA PHE A 13 -4.62 -2.40 -12.41
C PHE A 13 -5.50 -1.62 -11.43
N TYR A 14 -6.68 -1.18 -11.88
CA TYR A 14 -7.69 -0.56 -11.02
C TYR A 14 -8.97 -1.37 -11.07
N GLY A 15 -9.29 -2.05 -9.96
CA GLY A 15 -10.45 -2.94 -9.86
C GLY A 15 -10.37 -3.87 -8.64
N PHE A 16 -11.09 -4.98 -8.69
CA PHE A 16 -11.16 -5.94 -7.59
C PHE A 16 -10.58 -7.29 -8.02
N ILE A 17 -9.84 -7.94 -7.12
CA ILE A 17 -9.31 -9.30 -7.30
C ILE A 17 -10.22 -10.21 -6.49
N GLU A 18 -11.11 -10.92 -7.18
CA GLU A 18 -12.11 -11.78 -6.54
C GLU A 18 -11.53 -13.14 -6.20
N ASN A 19 -10.70 -13.68 -7.09
CA ASN A 19 -10.21 -15.05 -7.00
C ASN A 19 -8.76 -15.16 -7.53
N PRO A 20 -8.07 -16.29 -7.29
CA PRO A 20 -6.67 -16.45 -7.71
C PRO A 20 -6.44 -16.35 -9.23
N LYS A 21 -7.45 -16.69 -10.05
CA LYS A 21 -7.34 -16.61 -11.51
C LYS A 21 -7.17 -15.16 -11.98
N ASP A 22 -7.83 -14.21 -11.32
CA ASP A 22 -7.68 -12.78 -11.63
C ASP A 22 -6.23 -12.33 -11.41
N GLY A 23 -5.61 -12.80 -10.31
CA GLY A 23 -4.20 -12.56 -10.02
C GLY A 23 -3.26 -13.14 -11.09
N LEU A 24 -3.52 -14.37 -11.55
CA LEU A 24 -2.73 -15.01 -12.62
C LEU A 24 -2.81 -14.25 -13.94
N ILE A 25 -4.00 -13.72 -14.29
CA ILE A 25 -4.17 -12.89 -15.49
C ILE A 25 -3.32 -11.62 -15.39
N LEU A 26 -3.31 -10.94 -14.23
CA LEU A 26 -2.48 -9.76 -14.02
C LEU A 26 -0.98 -10.09 -14.08
N PHE A 27 -0.54 -11.21 -13.50
CA PHE A 27 0.85 -11.65 -13.59
C PHE A 27 1.28 -11.89 -15.03
N GLN A 28 0.44 -12.56 -15.83
CA GLN A 28 0.73 -12.80 -17.24
C GLN A 28 0.78 -11.48 -18.03
N ALA A 29 -0.19 -10.58 -17.84
CA ALA A 29 -0.22 -9.29 -18.51
C ALA A 29 0.99 -8.40 -18.17
N VAL A 30 1.47 -8.44 -16.92
CA VAL A 30 2.71 -7.76 -16.51
C VAL A 30 3.93 -8.40 -17.17
N LYS A 31 4.02 -9.73 -17.17
CA LYS A 31 5.12 -10.47 -17.81
C LYS A 31 5.23 -10.17 -19.30
N ASP A 32 4.10 -10.02 -19.98
CA ASP A 32 4.02 -9.68 -21.40
C ASP A 32 4.24 -8.17 -21.69
N GLY A 33 4.41 -7.35 -20.64
CA GLY A 33 4.61 -5.90 -20.77
C GLY A 33 3.35 -5.11 -21.12
N LEU A 34 2.16 -5.72 -21.01
CA LEU A 34 0.87 -5.09 -21.30
C LEU A 34 0.39 -4.20 -20.15
N LEU A 35 0.75 -4.55 -18.91
CA LEU A 35 0.46 -3.76 -17.71
C LEU A 35 1.76 -3.37 -16.99
N PRO A 36 1.80 -2.19 -16.35
CA PRO A 36 2.98 -1.76 -15.63
C PRO A 36 3.17 -2.56 -14.33
N SER A 37 4.41 -2.81 -13.95
CA SER A 37 4.78 -3.31 -12.63
C SER A 37 5.48 -2.25 -11.79
N VAL A 38 5.41 -2.41 -10.48
CA VAL A 38 6.13 -1.55 -9.54
C VAL A 38 7.60 -1.94 -9.54
N GLN A 39 8.44 -1.03 -10.03
CA GLN A 39 9.88 -1.22 -10.21
C GLN A 39 10.72 -0.73 -9.01
N ARG A 40 10.12 -0.01 -8.07
CA ARG A 40 10.79 0.52 -6.87
C ARG A 40 9.77 0.87 -5.80
N ARG A 41 10.23 1.11 -4.56
CA ARG A 41 9.35 1.59 -3.49
C ARG A 41 8.70 2.92 -3.88
N LEU A 42 7.41 3.04 -3.53
CA LEU A 42 6.63 4.26 -3.72
C LEU A 42 7.16 5.40 -2.84
N SER A 43 7.09 6.63 -3.37
CA SER A 43 7.32 7.86 -2.60
C SER A 43 6.27 8.03 -1.50
N VAL A 44 6.45 9.02 -0.62
CA VAL A 44 5.43 9.34 0.38
C VAL A 44 4.15 9.83 -0.31
N GLU A 45 4.28 10.65 -1.35
CA GLU A 45 3.18 11.26 -2.07
C GLU A 45 2.41 10.24 -2.92
N GLN A 46 3.11 9.27 -3.52
CA GLN A 46 2.48 8.14 -4.21
C GLN A 46 1.69 7.25 -3.23
N ARG A 47 2.22 7.01 -2.02
CA ARG A 47 1.51 6.21 -1.01
C ARG A 47 0.20 6.85 -0.55
N ILE A 48 0.14 8.18 -0.48
CA ILE A 48 -1.10 8.92 -0.15
C ILE A 48 -2.17 8.70 -1.23
N GLN A 49 -1.79 8.48 -2.48
CA GLN A 49 -2.71 8.28 -3.60
C GLN A 49 -3.34 6.88 -3.65
N ILE A 50 -2.82 5.90 -2.89
CA ILE A 50 -3.38 4.53 -2.82
C ILE A 50 -4.82 4.61 -2.31
N LYS A 51 -5.73 3.92 -3.00
CA LYS A 51 -7.16 3.93 -2.67
C LYS A 51 -7.79 2.57 -2.92
N SER A 52 -9.05 2.42 -2.53
CA SER A 52 -9.83 1.22 -2.86
C SER A 52 -9.81 0.98 -4.36
N GLY A 53 -9.51 -0.26 -4.76
CA GLY A 53 -9.35 -0.65 -6.16
C GLY A 53 -7.91 -0.58 -6.69
N SER A 54 -6.96 0.06 -6.00
CA SER A 54 -5.56 0.11 -6.46
C SER A 54 -4.90 -1.28 -6.32
N VAL A 55 -4.43 -1.84 -7.45
CA VAL A 55 -3.71 -3.13 -7.49
C VAL A 55 -2.29 -2.93 -8.02
N PHE A 56 -1.33 -3.57 -7.35
CA PHE A 56 0.09 -3.49 -7.68
C PHE A 56 0.70 -4.88 -7.81
N VAL A 57 1.49 -5.06 -8.86
CA VAL A 57 2.33 -6.24 -9.07
C VAL A 57 3.79 -5.79 -9.06
N PHE A 58 4.65 -6.51 -8.35
CA PHE A 58 6.10 -6.29 -8.39
C PHE A 58 6.84 -7.62 -8.48
N ASN A 59 7.95 -7.61 -9.19
CA ASN A 59 8.92 -8.69 -9.16
C ASN A 59 9.92 -8.41 -8.02
N GLU A 60 10.10 -9.35 -7.10
CA GLU A 60 10.97 -9.17 -5.92
C GLU A 60 12.41 -8.82 -6.30
N THR A 61 12.97 -9.48 -7.32
CA THR A 61 14.36 -9.32 -7.73
C THR A 61 14.58 -8.00 -8.48
N GLU A 62 13.70 -7.66 -9.41
CA GLU A 62 13.83 -6.44 -10.22
C GLU A 62 13.56 -5.18 -9.36
N SER A 63 12.53 -5.22 -8.51
CA SER A 63 12.12 -4.07 -7.71
C SER A 63 12.87 -3.90 -6.39
N ASN A 64 13.56 -4.96 -5.93
CA ASN A 64 14.11 -5.09 -4.58
C ASN A 64 13.06 -4.94 -3.45
N ILE A 65 11.77 -5.14 -3.75
CA ILE A 65 10.68 -5.14 -2.78
C ILE A 65 10.43 -6.59 -2.34
N LYS A 66 10.83 -6.93 -1.11
CA LYS A 66 10.51 -8.24 -0.49
C LYS A 66 9.18 -8.25 0.27
N ARG A 67 8.75 -7.06 0.71
CA ARG A 67 7.53 -6.82 1.46
C ARG A 67 6.97 -5.47 1.06
N TRP A 68 5.67 -5.46 0.76
CA TRP A 68 4.93 -4.24 0.46
C TRP A 68 4.86 -3.33 1.70
N THR A 69 5.01 -2.03 1.49
CA THR A 69 4.95 -1.02 2.55
C THR A 69 4.26 0.24 2.02
N ASP A 70 3.03 0.50 2.48
CA ASP A 70 2.23 1.66 2.07
C ASP A 70 2.09 2.75 3.15
N GLY A 71 2.64 2.54 4.34
CA GLY A 71 2.58 3.50 5.45
C GLY A 71 1.24 3.51 6.19
N ARG A 72 0.36 2.53 5.93
CA ARG A 72 -0.87 2.29 6.70
C ARG A 72 -0.61 1.33 7.86
N THR A 73 -1.52 1.32 8.82
CA THR A 73 -1.49 0.39 9.95
C THR A 73 -2.51 -0.70 9.70
N TRP A 74 -2.06 -1.96 9.73
CA TRP A 74 -2.86 -3.12 9.34
C TRP A 74 -3.05 -4.07 10.53
N THR A 75 -4.18 -4.78 10.56
CA THR A 75 -4.37 -5.93 11.46
C THR A 75 -3.35 -7.04 11.16
N PRO A 76 -3.16 -8.02 12.07
CA PRO A 76 -2.49 -9.27 11.71
C PRO A 76 -3.20 -9.97 10.54
N SER A 77 -2.46 -10.79 9.79
CA SER A 77 -3.00 -11.48 8.62
C SER A 77 -4.14 -12.43 8.97
N ARG A 78 -5.05 -12.60 8.02
CA ARG A 78 -6.08 -13.65 8.01
C ARG A 78 -6.02 -14.37 6.67
N VAL A 79 -6.03 -15.70 6.70
CA VAL A 79 -6.07 -16.50 5.49
C VAL A 79 -7.51 -16.56 4.99
N GLN A 80 -7.71 -16.29 3.70
CA GLN A 80 -8.98 -16.49 3.01
C GLN A 80 -8.69 -17.10 1.63
N GLY A 81 -8.89 -18.42 1.50
CA GLY A 81 -8.40 -19.17 0.33
C GLY A 81 -6.89 -18.98 0.18
N ASP A 82 -6.47 -18.60 -1.03
CA ASP A 82 -5.07 -18.35 -1.36
C ASP A 82 -4.58 -16.92 -1.03
N PHE A 83 -5.42 -16.11 -0.38
CA PHE A 83 -5.12 -14.71 -0.07
C PHE A 83 -4.83 -14.49 1.42
N LEU A 84 -3.94 -13.54 1.68
CA LEU A 84 -3.78 -12.92 3.00
C LEU A 84 -4.56 -11.61 3.03
N ILE A 85 -5.52 -11.54 3.94
CA ILE A 85 -6.40 -10.37 4.13
C ILE A 85 -5.96 -9.60 5.37
N TYR A 86 -5.95 -8.28 5.21
CA TYR A 86 -5.63 -7.30 6.24
C TYR A 86 -6.74 -6.27 6.27
N ARG A 87 -7.05 -5.73 7.46
CA ARG A 87 -7.96 -4.59 7.63
C ARG A 87 -7.17 -3.40 8.12
N GLU A 88 -7.45 -2.22 7.57
CA GLU A 88 -6.81 -0.99 8.00
C GLU A 88 -7.31 -0.64 9.41
N LEU A 89 -6.39 -0.27 10.28
CA LEU A 89 -6.66 0.22 11.62
C LEU A 89 -6.60 1.75 11.58
N GLU A 90 -7.61 2.41 12.13
CA GLU A 90 -7.56 3.84 12.33
C GLU A 90 -6.34 4.22 13.16
N LYS A 91 -5.59 5.23 12.70
CA LYS A 91 -4.59 5.86 13.55
C LYS A 91 -5.36 6.49 14.70
N ASN A 92 -5.22 5.92 15.90
CA ASN A 92 -5.81 6.47 17.12
C ASN A 92 -5.19 7.84 17.44
N ILE A 93 -5.59 8.88 16.70
CA ILE A 93 -5.20 10.27 16.93
C ILE A 93 -5.58 10.66 18.37
N ASP A 94 -6.66 10.09 18.89
CA ASP A 94 -7.14 10.32 20.26
C ASP A 94 -6.29 9.63 21.34
N LYS A 95 -5.55 8.57 21.02
CA LYS A 95 -4.59 7.96 21.96
C LYS A 95 -3.33 8.83 22.04
N ALA A 96 -2.82 9.28 20.89
CA ALA A 96 -1.70 10.23 20.84
C ALA A 96 -2.01 11.58 21.50
N LYS A 97 -3.25 12.09 21.41
CA LYS A 97 -3.70 13.29 22.13
C LYS A 97 -3.84 13.06 23.63
N ARG A 98 -4.36 11.90 24.06
CA ARG A 98 -4.44 11.52 25.48
C ARG A 98 -3.06 11.40 26.10
N ASP A 99 -2.14 10.69 25.46
CA ASP A 99 -0.77 10.50 25.95
C ASP A 99 -0.02 11.85 26.06
N LYS A 100 -0.16 12.75 25.07
CA LYS A 100 0.40 14.11 25.15
C LYS A 100 -0.19 14.98 26.27
N LYS A 101 -1.47 14.79 26.62
CA LYS A 101 -2.11 15.49 27.75
C LYS A 101 -1.60 14.98 29.09
N SER A 102 -1.39 13.67 29.22
CA SER A 102 -0.80 13.03 30.40
C SER A 102 0.63 13.51 30.66
N LEU A 103 1.45 13.64 29.61
CA LEU A 103 2.83 14.15 29.70
C LEU A 103 2.91 15.65 30.07
N LYS A 104 1.98 16.48 29.60
CA LYS A 104 1.94 17.91 29.98
C LYS A 104 1.47 18.14 31.42
N SER A 105 0.65 17.26 31.97
CA SER A 105 0.17 17.37 33.36
C SER A 105 1.27 17.08 34.40
N ASN A 106 2.28 16.29 34.05
CA ASN A 106 3.36 15.89 34.96
C ASN A 106 4.54 16.88 35.00
N ASN A 107 4.60 17.85 34.09
CA ASN A 107 5.68 18.85 34.05
C ASN A 107 5.31 20.19 34.71
N ASN A 108 4.14 20.26 35.35
CA ASN A 108 3.63 21.44 36.06
C ASN A 108 3.56 21.24 37.58
N ILE A 109 4.37 20.33 38.14
CA ILE A 109 4.61 20.19 39.59
C ILE A 109 6.09 20.47 39.84
#